data_AF-A0A4R1JW74-F1
#
_entry.id   AF-A0A4R1JW74-F1
#
_cell.length_a   1.000
_cell.length_b   1.000
_cell.length_c   1.000
_cell.angle_alpha   90.00
_cell.angle_beta   90.00
_cell.angle_gamma   90.00
#
_symmetry.space_group_name_H-M   'P 1'
#
loop_
_entity.id
_entity.type
_entity.pdbx_description
1 polymer ?
#
loop_
_entity_poly.entity_id
_entity_poly.type
_entity_poly.pdbx_seq_one_letter_code
_entity_poly.pdbx_strand_id
1 'polypeptide(L)'
;MYNGFNSQANTFAMNTLKLEIMNLKRFFGALLTILGIVGLIYTAVIFSSTSGATRDIKSLIIYGILGIVFFTSGISLVRTTKDES
;
A
#
# COMPACT_ATOMS: atom_id res chain seq x y z
N MET A 1 -34.40 0.71 30.94
CA MET A 1 -33.22 0.01 31.47
C MET A 1 -32.57 -0.94 30.45
N TYR A 2 -33.34 -1.71 29.65
CA TYR A 2 -32.82 -2.59 28.58
C TYR A 2 -32.00 -1.88 27.47
N ASN A 3 -32.38 -0.66 27.07
CA ASN A 3 -31.74 0.04 25.94
C ASN A 3 -30.27 0.43 26.19
N GLY A 4 -29.85 0.60 27.44
CA GLY A 4 -28.46 0.96 27.78
C GLY A 4 -27.48 -0.19 27.58
N PHE A 5 -27.90 -1.43 27.85
CA PHE A 5 -27.07 -2.62 27.68
C PHE A 5 -26.80 -2.88 26.19
N ASN A 6 -27.83 -2.77 25.37
CA ASN A 6 -27.76 -2.98 23.92
C ASN A 6 -26.89 -1.91 23.25
N SER A 7 -26.98 -0.66 23.72
CA SER A 7 -26.17 0.46 23.22
C SER A 7 -24.68 0.27 23.53
N GLN A 8 -24.34 -0.21 24.72
CA GLN A 8 -22.95 -0.54 25.06
C GLN A 8 -22.41 -1.72 24.26
N ALA A 9 -23.21 -2.79 24.07
CA ALA A 9 -22.83 -3.92 23.24
C ALA A 9 -22.57 -3.51 21.78
N ASN A 10 -23.44 -2.66 21.22
CA ASN A 10 -23.29 -2.13 19.86
C ASN A 10 -22.06 -1.22 19.74
N THR A 11 -21.78 -0.38 20.74
CA THR A 11 -20.61 0.50 20.76
C THR A 11 -19.31 -0.32 20.84
N PHE A 12 -19.29 -1.39 21.64
CA PHE A 12 -18.16 -2.28 21.75
C PHE A 12 -17.87 -3.00 20.43
N ALA A 13 -18.90 -3.58 19.80
CA ALA A 13 -18.80 -4.20 18.48
C ALA A 13 -18.34 -3.20 17.40
N MET A 14 -18.84 -1.96 17.43
CA MET A 14 -18.44 -0.91 16.49
C MET A 14 -16.96 -0.53 16.66
N ASN A 15 -16.48 -0.43 17.90
CA ASN A 15 -15.08 -0.10 18.19
C ASN A 15 -14.14 -1.23 17.76
N THR A 16 -14.49 -2.49 18.03
CA THR A 16 -13.69 -3.64 17.57
C THR A 16 -13.63 -3.71 16.04
N LEU A 17 -14.75 -3.45 15.35
CA LEU A 17 -14.78 -3.39 13.88
C LEU A 17 -13.98 -2.20 13.33
N LYS A 18 -14.01 -1.04 14.00
CA LYS A 18 -13.19 0.12 13.61
C LYS A 18 -11.71 -0.15 13.73
N LEU A 19 -11.26 -0.83 14.79
CA LEU A 19 -9.85 -1.17 14.98
C LEU A 19 -9.33 -2.10 13.86
N GLU A 20 -10.12 -3.11 13.48
CA GLU A 20 -9.81 -4.01 12.36
C GLU A 20 -9.69 -3.25 11.02
N ILE A 21 -10.68 -2.39 10.72
CA ILE A 21 -10.69 -1.61 9.48
C ILE A 21 -9.55 -0.56 9.46
N MET A 22 -9.20 0.03 10.61
CA MET A 22 -8.10 1.00 10.72
C MET A 22 -6.73 0.35 10.50
N ASN A 23 -6.50 -0.86 11.02
CA ASN A 23 -5.25 -1.58 10.82
C ASN A 23 -5.03 -1.96 9.34
N LEU A 24 -6.10 -2.42 8.68
CA LEU A 24 -6.06 -2.80 7.26
C LEU A 24 -5.68 -1.62 6.35
N LYS A 25 -6.23 -0.42 6.62
CA LYS A 25 -5.91 0.80 5.86
C LYS A 25 -4.40 1.12 5.85
N ARG A 26 -3.73 0.99 6.99
CA ARG A 26 -2.28 1.24 7.10
C ARG A 26 -1.44 0.11 6.51
N PHE A 27 -1.92 -1.13 6.59
CA PHE A 27 -1.25 -2.30 5.99
C PHE A 27 -1.15 -2.22 4.47
N PHE A 28 -2.21 -1.77 3.78
CA PHE A 28 -2.18 -1.60 2.32
C PHE A 28 -1.11 -0.62 1.85
N GLY A 29 -0.92 0.50 2.57
CA GLY A 29 0.14 1.45 2.24
C GLY A 29 1.54 0.86 2.39
N ALA A 30 1.79 0.17 3.51
CA ALA A 30 3.09 -0.47 3.77
C ALA A 30 3.40 -1.57 2.74
N LEU A 31 2.39 -2.41 2.42
CA LEU A 31 2.50 -3.45 1.41
C LEU A 31 2.82 -2.85 0.03
N LEU A 32 2.12 -1.80 -0.36
CA LEU A 32 2.31 -1.13 -1.65
C LEU A 32 3.69 -0.47 -1.76
N THR A 33 4.20 0.11 -0.67
CA THR A 33 5.58 0.64 -0.62
C THR A 33 6.62 -0.47 -0.79
N ILE A 34 6.47 -1.60 -0.12
CA ILE A 34 7.38 -2.75 -0.27
C ILE A 34 7.35 -3.25 -1.72
N LEU A 35 6.17 -3.40 -2.32
CA LEU A 35 6.01 -3.77 -3.73
C LEU A 35 6.69 -2.76 -4.68
N GLY A 36 6.55 -1.46 -4.42
CA GLY A 36 7.21 -0.41 -5.18
C GLY A 36 8.74 -0.52 -5.12
N ILE A 37 9.29 -0.73 -3.92
CA ILE A 37 10.74 -0.94 -3.73
C ILE A 37 11.22 -2.16 -4.52
N VAL A 38 10.51 -3.29 -4.42
CA VAL A 38 10.85 -4.52 -5.16
C VAL A 38 10.80 -4.27 -6.68
N GLY A 39 9.79 -3.54 -7.17
CA GLY A 39 9.67 -3.20 -8.60
C GLY A 39 10.81 -2.30 -9.10
N LEU A 40 11.25 -1.33 -8.30
CA LEU A 40 12.40 -0.48 -8.63
C LEU A 40 13.72 -1.26 -8.63
N ILE A 41 13.91 -2.15 -7.65
CA ILE A 41 15.08 -3.04 -7.62
C ILE A 41 15.07 -3.96 -8.86
N TYR A 42 13.92 -4.54 -9.21
CA TYR A 42 13.81 -5.40 -10.39
C TYR A 42 14.13 -4.64 -11.69
N THR A 43 13.68 -3.40 -11.80
CA THR A 43 14.04 -2.49 -12.89
C THR A 43 15.56 -2.31 -13.00
N ALA A 44 16.24 -2.08 -11.86
CA ALA A 44 17.70 -1.94 -11.82
C ALA A 44 18.42 -3.24 -12.21
N VAL A 45 17.90 -4.40 -11.82
CA VAL A 45 18.43 -5.71 -12.23
C VAL A 45 18.33 -5.90 -13.74
N ILE A 46 17.16 -5.65 -14.33
CA ILE A 46 16.96 -5.73 -15.79
C ILE A 46 17.88 -4.76 -16.52
N PHE A 47 18.00 -3.52 -16.02
CA PHE A 47 18.90 -2.52 -16.57
C PHE A 47 20.34 -3.02 -16.60
N SER A 48 20.81 -3.62 -15.50
CA SER A 48 22.17 -4.14 -15.39
C SER A 48 22.44 -5.33 -16.32
N SER A 49 21.43 -6.13 -16.65
CA SER A 49 21.56 -7.28 -17.56
C SER A 49 21.27 -6.93 -19.04
N THR A 50 20.85 -5.70 -19.32
CA THR A 50 20.46 -5.27 -20.68
C THR A 50 21.69 -5.03 -21.55
N SER A 51 21.73 -5.61 -22.75
CA SER A 51 22.79 -5.39 -23.76
C SER A 51 22.34 -4.46 -24.91
N GLY A 52 21.26 -3.70 -24.74
CA GLY A 52 20.82 -2.67 -25.67
C GLY A 52 19.77 -3.10 -26.71
N ALA A 53 19.14 -4.26 -26.55
CA ALA A 53 18.05 -4.67 -27.45
C ALA A 53 16.78 -3.83 -27.21
N THR A 54 16.03 -3.51 -28.27
CA THR A 54 14.82 -2.67 -28.20
C THR A 54 13.74 -3.21 -27.26
N ARG A 55 13.68 -4.53 -27.06
CA ARG A 55 12.76 -5.18 -26.12
C ARG A 55 13.10 -4.86 -24.67
N ASP A 56 14.38 -4.75 -24.35
CA ASP A 56 14.87 -4.51 -22.99
C ASP A 56 14.50 -3.09 -22.54
N ILE A 57 14.64 -2.11 -23.44
CA ILE A 57 14.28 -0.70 -23.20
C ILE A 57 12.78 -0.57 -22.88
N LYS A 58 11.90 -1.28 -23.60
CA LYS A 58 10.45 -1.26 -23.30
C LYS A 58 10.17 -1.82 -21.91
N SER A 59 10.77 -2.95 -21.56
CA SER A 59 10.59 -3.57 -20.25
C SER A 59 11.08 -2.66 -19.11
N LEU A 60 12.21 -1.98 -19.33
CA LEU A 60 12.79 -1.06 -18.36
C LEU A 60 11.87 0.12 -18.06
N ILE A 61 11.28 0.72 -19.10
CA ILE A 61 10.32 1.83 -18.95
C ILE A 61 9.08 1.36 -18.21
N ILE A 62 8.54 0.19 -18.57
CA ILE A 62 7.33 -0.35 -17.94
C ILE A 62 7.57 -0.61 -16.45
N TYR A 63 8.61 -1.39 -16.11
CA TYR A 63 8.90 -1.73 -14.72
C TYR A 63 9.36 -0.52 -13.90
N GLY A 64 10.11 0.41 -14.51
CA GLY A 64 10.53 1.64 -13.87
C GLY A 64 9.35 2.54 -13.50
N ILE A 65 8.45 2.80 -14.45
CA ILE A 65 7.26 3.61 -14.19
C ILE A 65 6.35 2.91 -13.18
N LEU A 66 6.09 1.60 -13.32
CA LEU A 66 5.27 0.84 -12.38
C LEU A 66 5.85 0.91 -10.96
N GLY A 67 7.16 0.72 -10.80
CA GLY A 67 7.84 0.80 -9.51
C GLY A 67 7.71 2.18 -8.87
N ILE A 68 7.89 3.26 -9.64
CA ILE A 68 7.72 4.64 -9.16
C ILE A 68 6.28 4.90 -8.74
N VAL A 69 5.30 4.52 -9.57
CA VAL A 69 3.88 4.73 -9.27
C VAL A 69 3.50 3.98 -7.99
N PHE A 70 3.86 2.71 -7.87
CA PHE A 70 3.54 1.93 -6.67
C PHE A 70 4.25 2.47 -5.42
N PHE A 71 5.51 2.88 -5.54
CA PHE A 71 6.25 3.47 -4.43
C PHE A 71 5.62 4.78 -3.93
N THR A 72 5.29 5.70 -4.86
CA THR A 72 4.68 7.00 -4.53
C THR A 72 3.27 6.85 -3.99
N SER A 73 2.45 5.99 -4.60
CA SER A 73 1.11 5.65 -4.10
C SER A 73 1.16 4.99 -2.71
N GLY A 74 2.10 4.08 -2.46
CA GLY A 74 2.26 3.43 -1.15
C GLY A 74 2.59 4.44 -0.05
N ILE A 75 3.56 5.33 -0.31
CA ILE A 75 3.91 6.40 0.65
C ILE A 75 2.73 7.34 0.87
N SER A 76 2.00 7.73 -0.18
CA SER A 76 0.81 8.57 -0.06
C SER A 76 -0.24 7.92 0.85
N LEU A 77 -0.52 6.63 0.66
CA LEU A 77 -1.50 5.89 1.46
C LEU A 77 -1.05 5.70 2.92
N VAL A 78 0.24 5.45 3.17
CA VAL A 78 0.78 5.42 4.55
C VAL A 78 0.65 6.77 5.24
N ARG A 79 0.79 7.89 4.50
CA ARG A 79 0.66 9.25 5.05
C ARG A 79 -0.78 9.64 5.32
N THR A 80 -1.70 9.33 4.41
CA THR A 80 -3.13 9.67 4.56
C THR A 80 -3.84 8.81 5.61
N THR A 81 -3.34 7.61 5.88
CA THR A 81 -3.87 6.73 6.94
C THR A 81 -3.33 7.06 8.34
N LYS A 82 -2.47 8.08 8.45
CA LYS A 82 -1.79 8.41 9.70
C LYS A 82 -2.63 9.27 10.64
N ASP A 83 -3.52 10.12 10.14
CA ASP A 83 -4.47 10.88 10.95
C ASP A 83 -5.60 11.39 10.04
N GLU A 84 -6.77 10.75 10.11
CA GLU A 84 -8.03 11.47 9.95
C GLU A 84 -8.56 11.63 11.38
N SER A 85 -8.34 12.81 11.96
CA SER A 85 -9.04 13.28 13.16
C SER A 85 -10.55 13.18 12.99
#